data_AF-A0A183SJN9-F1
#
_entry.id   AF-A0A183SJN9-F1
#
_cell.length_a   1.000
_cell.length_b   1.000
_cell.length_c   1.000
_cell.angle_alpha   90.00
_cell.angle_beta   90.00
_cell.angle_gamma   90.00
#
_symmetry.space_group_name_H-M   'P 1'
#
loop_
_entity.id
_entity.type
_entity.pdbx_description
1 polymer ?
#
loop_
_entity_poly.entity_id
_entity_poly.type
_entity_poly.pdbx_seq_one_letter_code
_entity_poly.pdbx_strand_id
1 'polypeptide(L)'
;MHSKVMRIKDRLNPNEQSEVVYRIPGQKFAYNYTGQTGRMLGSRIHEHRLAVRWGDSLSQVAAHTYETGHEFNFAATKIIAHAGCKTSRELIEAWASDENSVTRFIDLALAYRALCSHFQTAL
;
A
#
# COMPACT_ATOMS: atom_id res chain seq x y z
N MET A 1 -24.88 38.53 -0.56
CA MET A 1 -23.93 37.43 -0.88
C MET A 1 -24.24 36.27 0.05
N HIS A 2 -24.71 35.13 -0.46
CA HIS A 2 -24.95 33.94 0.38
C HIS A 2 -23.71 33.05 0.28
N SER A 3 -22.90 32.98 1.33
CA SER A 3 -21.75 32.07 1.37
C SER A 3 -22.26 30.63 1.47
N LYS A 4 -21.95 29.80 0.47
CA LYS A 4 -22.21 28.35 0.52
C LYS A 4 -21.22 27.72 1.50
N VAL A 5 -21.67 27.44 2.70
CA VAL A 5 -20.90 26.70 3.71
C VAL A 5 -20.78 25.26 3.20
N MET A 6 -19.57 24.88 2.77
CA MET A 6 -19.28 23.47 2.47
C MET A 6 -19.02 22.76 3.79
N ARG A 7 -19.89 21.82 4.15
CA ARG A 7 -19.59 20.89 5.24
C ARG A 7 -18.38 20.06 4.83
N ILE A 8 -17.38 19.97 5.70
CA ILE A 8 -16.35 18.93 5.60
C ILE A 8 -17.12 17.61 5.57
N LYS A 9 -17.03 16.89 4.44
CA LYS A 9 -17.67 15.59 4.31
C LYS A 9 -17.02 14.66 5.32
N ASP A 10 -17.83 13.86 6.01
CA ASP A 10 -17.31 12.83 6.90
C ASP A 10 -16.22 12.03 6.17
N ARG A 11 -15.14 11.69 6.88
CA ARG A 11 -14.11 10.81 6.31
C ARG A 11 -14.79 9.52 5.86
N LEU A 12 -14.77 9.26 4.56
CA LEU A 12 -15.25 8.00 3.99
C LEU A 12 -14.59 6.84 4.73
N ASN A 13 -15.30 5.73 4.91
CA ASN A 13 -14.67 4.57 5.52
C ASN A 13 -13.44 4.17 4.67
N PRO A 14 -12.35 3.67 5.26
CA PRO A 14 -11.14 3.36 4.49
C PRO A 14 -11.40 2.39 3.34
N ASN A 15 -12.36 1.48 3.49
CA ASN A 15 -12.70 0.47 2.48
C ASN A 15 -13.35 1.05 1.21
N GLU A 16 -14.02 2.19 1.31
CA GLU A 16 -14.70 2.89 0.21
C GLU A 16 -13.77 3.85 -0.53
N GLN A 17 -12.57 4.10 0.00
CA GLN A 17 -11.63 5.01 -0.63
C GLN A 17 -10.90 4.33 -1.80
N SER A 18 -10.77 5.06 -2.90
CA SER A 18 -10.02 4.68 -4.10
C SER A 18 -8.80 5.56 -4.29
N GLU A 19 -7.93 5.19 -5.24
CA GLU A 19 -6.76 5.99 -5.60
C GLU A 19 -5.80 6.20 -4.40
N VAL A 20 -5.57 5.13 -3.66
CA VAL A 20 -4.81 5.13 -2.41
C VAL A 20 -3.54 4.30 -2.51
N VAL A 21 -2.56 4.69 -1.72
CA VAL A 21 -1.47 3.83 -1.27
C VAL A 21 -1.76 3.44 0.17
N TYR A 22 -1.61 2.16 0.47
CA TYR A 22 -1.98 1.58 1.75
C TYR A 22 -0.90 0.63 2.26
N ARG A 23 -0.94 0.37 3.57
CA ARG A 23 -0.03 -0.54 4.26
C ARG A 23 -0.82 -1.57 5.07
N ILE A 24 -0.47 -2.84 4.93
CA ILE A 24 -0.98 -3.94 5.74
C ILE A 24 0.14 -4.38 6.70
N PRO A 25 -0.01 -4.21 8.03
CA PRO A 25 1.00 -4.67 8.97
C PRO A 25 0.99 -6.21 9.11
N GLY A 26 2.16 -6.79 9.35
CA GLY A 26 2.28 -8.14 9.88
C GLY A 26 1.66 -8.26 11.27
N GLN A 27 1.23 -9.47 11.65
CA GLN A 27 0.50 -9.66 12.91
C GLN A 27 1.42 -9.66 14.15
N LYS A 28 2.65 -10.18 14.03
CA LYS A 28 3.56 -10.39 15.18
C LYS A 28 4.92 -9.69 15.06
N PHE A 29 5.36 -9.39 13.85
CA PHE A 29 6.71 -8.85 13.57
C PHE A 29 6.61 -7.50 12.85
N ALA A 30 7.71 -6.75 12.83
CA ALA A 30 7.79 -5.42 12.23
C ALA A 30 7.71 -5.40 10.68
N TYR A 31 7.40 -6.54 10.02
CA TYR A 31 7.18 -6.55 8.58
C TYR A 31 5.82 -5.99 8.20
N ASN A 32 5.72 -5.51 6.97
CA ASN A 32 4.52 -4.92 6.43
C ASN A 32 4.44 -5.16 4.91
N TYR A 33 3.27 -4.98 4.32
CA TYR A 33 3.10 -4.93 2.88
C TYR A 33 2.59 -3.54 2.52
N THR A 34 3.32 -2.83 1.65
CA THR A 34 2.86 -1.56 1.08
C THR A 34 2.37 -1.85 -0.33
N GLY A 35 1.16 -1.39 -0.64
CA GLY A 35 0.53 -1.60 -1.93
C GLY A 35 -0.22 -0.35 -2.40
N GLN A 36 -0.42 -0.22 -3.71
CA GLN A 36 -1.33 0.78 -4.28
C GLN A 36 -2.58 0.18 -4.90
N THR A 37 -3.64 1.00 -5.00
CA THR A 37 -4.82 0.67 -5.79
C THR A 37 -5.49 1.92 -6.36
N GLY A 38 -5.91 1.85 -7.63
CA GLY A 38 -6.85 2.81 -8.22
C GLY A 38 -8.32 2.50 -7.89
N ARG A 39 -8.62 1.28 -7.45
CA ARG A 39 -9.96 0.81 -7.09
C ARG A 39 -10.21 1.00 -5.60
N MET A 40 -11.45 0.75 -5.15
CA MET A 40 -11.81 0.73 -3.73
C MET A 40 -10.87 -0.19 -2.93
N LEU A 41 -10.34 0.32 -1.82
CA LEU A 41 -9.41 -0.41 -0.96
C LEU A 41 -10.02 -1.71 -0.43
N GLY A 42 -11.32 -1.70 -0.09
CA GLY A 42 -12.02 -2.87 0.41
C GLY A 42 -11.95 -4.05 -0.56
N SER A 43 -12.15 -3.81 -1.86
CA SER A 43 -12.03 -4.84 -2.89
C SER A 43 -10.61 -5.38 -2.97
N ARG A 44 -9.60 -4.51 -2.88
CA ARG A 44 -8.19 -4.94 -2.94
C ARG A 44 -7.79 -5.77 -1.71
N ILE A 45 -8.27 -5.41 -0.53
CA ILE A 45 -8.05 -6.19 0.69
C ILE A 45 -8.76 -7.54 0.63
N HIS A 46 -9.97 -7.59 0.07
CA HIS A 46 -10.69 -8.84 -0.15
C HIS A 46 -9.92 -9.77 -1.10
N GLU A 47 -9.41 -9.26 -2.21
CA GLU A 47 -8.56 -10.02 -3.15
C GLU A 47 -7.33 -10.60 -2.45
N HIS A 48 -6.64 -9.81 -1.62
CA HIS A 48 -5.47 -10.31 -0.88
C HIS A 48 -5.83 -11.44 0.09
N ARG A 49 -6.98 -11.35 0.77
CA ARG A 49 -7.47 -12.44 1.64
C ARG A 49 -7.77 -13.71 0.86
N LEU A 50 -8.39 -13.58 -0.32
CA LEU A 50 -8.66 -14.73 -1.20
C LEU A 50 -7.35 -15.34 -1.71
N ALA A 51 -6.39 -14.51 -2.13
CA ALA A 51 -5.09 -14.98 -2.58
C ALA A 51 -4.35 -15.77 -1.49
N VAL A 52 -4.34 -15.28 -0.24
CA VAL A 52 -3.77 -16.01 0.90
C VAL A 52 -4.51 -17.33 1.13
N ARG A 53 -5.85 -17.30 1.14
CA ARG A 53 -6.68 -18.49 1.37
C ARG A 53 -6.45 -19.57 0.30
N TRP A 54 -6.21 -19.18 -0.95
CA TRP A 54 -6.04 -20.11 -2.07
C TRP A 54 -4.57 -20.39 -2.40
N GLY A 55 -3.63 -19.79 -1.69
CA GLY A 55 -2.20 -19.97 -1.96
C GLY A 55 -1.76 -19.42 -3.31
N ASP A 56 -2.38 -18.33 -3.79
CA ASP A 56 -2.03 -17.69 -5.05
C ASP A 56 -0.65 -17.01 -4.94
N SER A 57 0.39 -17.71 -5.40
CA SER A 57 1.78 -17.25 -5.36
C SER A 57 2.05 -16.00 -6.20
N LEU A 58 1.11 -15.55 -7.05
CA LEU A 58 1.23 -14.28 -7.76
C LEU A 58 0.99 -13.07 -6.83
N SER A 59 0.25 -13.26 -5.74
CA SER A 59 0.11 -12.26 -4.70
C SER A 59 1.29 -12.31 -3.75
N GLN A 60 2.00 -11.19 -3.60
CA GLN A 60 3.15 -11.08 -2.68
C GLN A 60 2.75 -11.36 -1.23
N VAL A 61 1.54 -10.94 -0.84
CA VAL A 61 0.98 -11.19 0.48
C VAL A 61 0.81 -12.70 0.71
N ALA A 62 0.29 -13.42 -0.29
CA ALA A 62 0.09 -14.87 -0.21
C ALA A 62 1.42 -15.64 -0.29
N ALA A 63 2.30 -15.29 -1.23
CA ALA A 63 3.63 -15.88 -1.36
C ALA A 63 4.42 -15.77 -0.05
N HIS A 64 4.48 -14.58 0.56
CA HIS A 64 5.16 -14.39 1.84
C HIS A 64 4.50 -15.17 2.99
N THR A 65 3.17 -15.19 3.04
CA THR A 65 2.43 -15.98 4.05
C THR A 65 2.75 -17.47 3.90
N TYR A 66 2.86 -17.97 2.68
CA TYR A 66 3.23 -19.35 2.40
C TYR A 66 4.69 -19.66 2.78
N GLU A 67 5.62 -18.79 2.40
CA GLU A 67 7.07 -18.96 2.63
C GLU A 67 7.43 -18.89 4.12
N THR A 68 6.83 -17.98 4.87
CA THR A 68 7.22 -17.69 6.26
C THR A 68 6.24 -18.25 7.30
N GLY A 69 5.02 -18.64 6.88
CA GLY A 69 3.93 -18.96 7.78
C GLY A 69 3.40 -17.75 8.56
N HIS A 70 3.87 -16.53 8.27
CA HIS A 70 3.45 -15.34 8.99
C HIS A 70 2.23 -14.67 8.35
N GLU A 71 1.27 -14.27 9.19
CA GLU A 71 -0.01 -13.72 8.73
C GLU A 71 -0.01 -12.18 8.70
N PHE A 72 -0.77 -11.62 7.75
CA PHE A 72 -1.02 -10.19 7.67
C PHE A 72 -2.32 -9.78 8.40
N ASN A 73 -2.28 -8.68 9.14
CA ASN A 73 -3.45 -8.12 9.80
C ASN A 73 -4.21 -7.20 8.83
N PHE A 74 -5.05 -7.80 7.98
CA PHE A 74 -5.90 -7.07 7.03
C PHE A 74 -6.86 -6.06 7.67
N ALA A 75 -7.28 -6.27 8.91
CA ALA A 75 -8.17 -5.35 9.61
C ALA A 75 -7.45 -4.07 10.06
N ALA A 76 -6.13 -4.15 10.29
CA ALA A 76 -5.29 -3.02 10.65
C ALA A 76 -4.67 -2.30 9.43
N THR A 77 -5.25 -2.49 8.23
CA THR A 77 -4.82 -1.80 7.02
C THR A 77 -4.95 -0.28 7.20
N LYS A 78 -3.91 0.46 6.82
CA LYS A 78 -3.89 1.92 6.88
C LYS A 78 -3.66 2.52 5.51
N ILE A 79 -4.41 3.56 5.17
CA ILE A 79 -4.11 4.42 4.03
C ILE A 79 -2.96 5.35 4.43
N ILE A 80 -1.90 5.37 3.64
CA ILE A 80 -0.72 6.20 3.89
C ILE A 80 -0.68 7.44 3.00
N ALA A 81 -1.31 7.39 1.82
CA ALA A 81 -1.43 8.52 0.92
C ALA A 81 -2.57 8.35 -0.08
N HIS A 82 -3.00 9.48 -0.67
CA HIS A 82 -3.88 9.54 -1.84
C HIS A 82 -3.12 10.12 -3.01
N ALA A 83 -3.31 9.57 -4.20
CA ALA A 83 -2.85 10.19 -5.44
C ALA A 83 -3.71 9.73 -6.61
N GLY A 84 -4.23 10.66 -7.42
CA GLY A 84 -5.17 10.35 -8.50
C GLY A 84 -4.54 9.61 -9.69
N CYS A 85 -3.29 9.90 -10.04
CA CYS A 85 -2.62 9.20 -11.14
C CYS A 85 -1.85 7.96 -10.65
N LYS A 86 -1.80 6.94 -11.52
CA LYS A 86 -1.13 5.66 -11.22
C LYS A 86 0.36 5.84 -10.92
N THR A 87 1.06 6.65 -11.73
CA THR A 87 2.49 6.89 -11.58
C THR A 87 2.84 7.50 -10.22
N SER A 88 2.06 8.48 -9.73
CA SER A 88 2.29 9.03 -8.39
C SER A 88 2.02 8.01 -7.29
N ARG A 89 1.04 7.12 -7.44
CA ARG A 89 0.81 6.04 -6.47
C ARG A 89 1.96 5.04 -6.44
N GLU A 90 2.47 4.63 -7.60
CA GLU A 90 3.64 3.74 -7.70
C GLU A 90 4.89 4.40 -7.09
N LEU A 91 5.07 5.70 -7.30
CA LEU A 91 6.14 6.50 -6.70
C LEU A 91 6.07 6.47 -5.18
N ILE A 92 4.87 6.75 -4.63
CA ILE A 92 4.65 6.78 -3.19
C ILE A 92 4.75 5.37 -2.58
N GLU A 93 4.26 4.34 -3.26
CA GLU A 93 4.41 2.93 -2.86
C GLU A 93 5.88 2.55 -2.75
N ALA A 94 6.70 2.92 -3.74
CA ALA A 94 8.13 2.65 -3.74
C ALA A 94 8.86 3.43 -2.63
N TRP A 95 8.54 4.72 -2.44
CA TRP A 95 9.11 5.53 -1.36
C TRP A 95 8.75 4.99 0.01
N ALA A 96 7.47 4.61 0.21
CA ALA A 96 6.96 4.16 1.48
C ALA A 96 7.31 2.69 1.80
N SER A 97 7.95 1.97 0.88
CA SER A 97 8.45 0.62 1.12
C SER A 97 9.79 0.67 1.85
N ASP A 98 9.79 0.23 3.11
CA ASP A 98 10.97 0.17 3.98
C ASP A 98 11.63 -1.23 3.94
N GLU A 99 12.73 -1.43 4.67
CA GLU A 99 13.44 -2.73 4.74
C GLU A 99 12.56 -3.86 5.30
N ASN A 100 11.50 -3.52 6.04
CA ASN A 100 10.55 -4.49 6.56
C ASN A 100 9.36 -4.71 5.61
N SER A 101 9.32 -4.02 4.45
CA SER A 101 8.26 -4.21 3.47
C SER A 101 8.48 -5.47 2.64
N VAL A 102 7.49 -6.37 2.67
CA VAL A 102 7.36 -7.53 1.81
C VAL A 102 7.08 -7.04 0.39
N THR A 103 8.16 -6.74 -0.33
CA THR A 103 8.10 -6.22 -1.69
C THR A 103 8.79 -7.25 -2.58
N ARG A 104 8.13 -7.70 -3.64
CA ARG A 104 8.82 -8.36 -4.76
C ARG A 104 9.81 -7.34 -5.26
N PHE A 105 11.09 -7.59 -5.05
CA PHE A 105 12.20 -6.79 -5.54
C PHE A 105 11.99 -6.59 -7.05
N ILE A 106 11.39 -5.47 -7.46
CA ILE A 106 11.40 -5.03 -8.85
C ILE A 106 12.66 -4.17 -8.95
N ASP A 107 13.53 -4.44 -9.92
CA ASP A 107 14.73 -3.65 -10.23
C ASP A 107 14.43 -2.13 -10.42
N LEU A 108 13.16 -1.78 -10.59
CA LEU A 108 12.64 -0.41 -10.55
C LEU A 108 12.89 0.27 -9.20
N ALA A 109 12.81 -0.46 -8.08
CA ALA A 109 13.10 0.06 -6.75
C ALA A 109 14.58 0.42 -6.57
N LEU A 110 15.51 -0.26 -7.25
CA LEU A 110 16.93 0.06 -7.16
C LEU A 110 17.27 1.31 -7.97
N ALA A 111 16.80 1.39 -9.22
CA ALA A 111 16.94 2.58 -10.06
C ALA A 111 16.26 3.81 -9.45
N TYR A 112 15.10 3.62 -8.81
CA TYR A 112 14.37 4.68 -8.14
C TYR A 112 14.98 5.07 -6.78
N ARG A 113 15.51 4.12 -5.98
CA ARG A 113 16.28 4.43 -4.76
C ARG A 113 17.53 5.24 -5.09
N ALA A 114 18.23 4.91 -6.19
CA ALA A 114 19.38 5.68 -6.67
C ALA A 114 18.99 7.10 -7.09
N LEU A 115 17.81 7.28 -7.69
CA LEU A 115 17.28 8.61 -8.00
C LEU A 115 16.91 9.39 -6.73
N CYS A 116 16.27 8.76 -5.75
CA CYS A 116 15.88 9.40 -4.49
C CYS A 116 17.09 9.78 -3.62
N SER A 117 18.11 8.93 -3.53
CA SER A 117 19.33 9.24 -2.78
C SER A 117 20.06 10.44 -3.40
N HIS A 118 20.04 10.58 -4.72
CA HIS A 118 20.61 11.73 -5.43
C HIS A 118 19.90 13.06 -5.10
N PHE A 119 18.58 13.04 -4.87
CA PHE A 119 17.84 14.24 -4.46
C PHE A 119 17.94 14.54 -2.95
N GLN A 120 18.26 13.54 -2.12
CA GLN A 120 18.46 13.72 -0.68
C GLN A 120 19.85 14.26 -0.32
N THR A 121 20.86 14.06 -1.17
CA THR A 121 22.23 14.57 -0.96
C THR A 121 22.46 16.00 -1.48
N ALA A 122 21.43 16.64 -2.03
CA ALA A 122 21.48 18.00 -2.59
C ALA A 122 20.98 19.10 -1.64
N LEU A 123 20.87 18.81 -0.33
CA LEU A 123 20.62 19.78 0.75
C LEU A 123 21.85 19.92 1.64
#